data_AF-A0A5M8SY51-F1
#
_entry.id   AF-A0A5M8SY51-F1
#
_cell.length_a   1.000
_cell.length_b   1.000
_cell.length_c   1.000
_cell.angle_alpha   90.00
_cell.angle_beta   90.00
_cell.angle_gamma   90.00
#
_symmetry.space_group_name_H-M   'P 1'
#
loop_
_entity.id
_entity.type
_entity.pdbx_description
1 polymer ?
#
loop_
_entity_poly.entity_id
_entity_poly.type
_entity_poly.pdbx_seq_one_letter_code
_entity_poly.pdbx_strand_id
1 'polypeptide(L)'
;MEIEIGILQDKTIRKQAALYLQVTGLFLLRYGLALMVLLFGLQKWTKAEAEAIQPWVSHSPLMSWLYHVTSVQGASIAIGAVELAIAAMIFARRWLPVIASVGSGMGIVMFLITISFLVTTPKIDPGSVPFLMKDIFLLGVAIWSTGESLTGLAPSIDRNVCHELSPSLTQQ
;
A
#
# COMPACT_ATOMS: atom_id res chain seq x y z
N MET A 1 -4.31 -44.17 19.52
CA MET A 1 -3.70 -43.91 18.20
C MET A 1 -4.68 -43.24 17.24
N GLU A 2 -5.88 -43.77 17.01
CA GLU A 2 -6.88 -43.13 16.09
C GLU A 2 -7.37 -41.75 16.54
N ILE A 3 -7.61 -41.55 17.85
CA ILE A 3 -8.05 -40.24 18.40
C ILE A 3 -6.98 -39.16 18.19
N GLU A 4 -5.71 -39.52 18.31
CA GLU A 4 -4.58 -38.60 18.11
C GLU A 4 -4.51 -38.19 16.64
N ILE A 5 -4.56 -39.16 15.71
CA ILE A 5 -4.54 -38.91 14.26
C ILE A 5 -5.70 -37.98 13.86
N GLY A 6 -6.90 -38.16 14.40
CA GLY A 6 -8.05 -37.28 14.15
C GLY A 6 -7.84 -35.83 14.62
N ILE A 7 -7.25 -35.64 15.81
CA ILE A 7 -6.93 -34.31 16.36
C ILE A 7 -5.84 -33.61 15.53
N LEU A 8 -4.82 -34.35 15.08
CA LEU A 8 -3.73 -33.82 14.28
C LEU A 8 -4.21 -33.41 12.88
N GLN A 9 -5.15 -34.15 12.29
CA GLN A 9 -5.77 -33.82 11.01
C GLN A 9 -6.63 -32.55 11.08
N ASP A 10 -7.48 -32.41 12.11
CA ASP A 10 -8.29 -31.20 12.35
C ASP A 10 -7.42 -29.95 12.54
N LYS A 11 -6.34 -30.05 13.35
CA LYS A 11 -5.38 -28.94 13.53
C LYS A 11 -4.70 -28.55 12.21
N THR A 12 -4.38 -29.51 11.35
CA THR A 12 -3.71 -29.26 10.06
C THR A 12 -4.66 -28.60 9.07
N ILE A 13 -5.90 -29.06 8.97
CA ILE A 13 -6.93 -28.46 8.09
C ILE A 13 -7.21 -27.02 8.51
N ARG A 14 -7.37 -26.74 9.81
CA ARG A 14 -7.59 -25.38 10.32
C ARG A 14 -6.41 -24.45 10.00
N LYS A 15 -5.18 -24.94 10.16
CA LYS A 15 -3.97 -24.18 9.80
C LYS A 15 -3.91 -23.88 8.30
N GLN A 16 -4.20 -24.87 7.45
CA GLN A 16 -4.22 -24.68 6.00
C GLN A 16 -5.30 -23.67 5.58
N ALA A 17 -6.52 -23.81 6.08
CA ALA A 17 -7.62 -22.88 5.80
C ALA A 17 -7.27 -21.45 6.22
N ALA A 18 -6.68 -21.28 7.41
CA ALA A 18 -6.21 -19.97 7.87
C ALA A 18 -5.14 -19.37 6.94
N LEU A 19 -4.21 -20.19 6.46
CA LEU A 19 -3.13 -19.75 5.57
C LEU A 19 -3.65 -19.34 4.19
N TYR A 20 -4.59 -20.11 3.61
CA TYR A 20 -5.26 -19.73 2.37
C TYR A 20 -6.03 -18.41 2.51
N LEU A 21 -6.74 -18.22 3.61
CA LEU A 21 -7.50 -17.00 3.86
C LEU A 21 -6.57 -15.79 4.01
N GLN A 22 -5.46 -15.94 4.73
CA GLN A 22 -4.44 -14.92 4.85
C GLN A 22 -3.87 -14.56 3.47
N VAL A 23 -3.35 -15.53 2.71
CA VAL A 23 -2.74 -15.29 1.39
C VAL A 23 -3.72 -14.61 0.44
N THR A 24 -4.96 -15.07 0.40
CA THR A 24 -6.02 -14.47 -0.44
C THR A 24 -6.28 -13.03 0.00
N GLY A 25 -6.39 -12.78 1.31
CA GLY A 25 -6.52 -11.43 1.87
C GLY A 25 -5.36 -10.51 1.49
N LEU A 26 -4.11 -11.01 1.51
CA LEU A 26 -2.93 -10.25 1.12
C LEU A 26 -2.96 -9.84 -0.37
N PHE A 27 -3.44 -10.73 -1.24
CA PHE A 27 -3.64 -10.40 -2.65
C PHE A 27 -4.72 -9.35 -2.84
N LEU A 28 -5.87 -9.49 -2.17
CA LEU A 28 -6.97 -8.54 -2.24
C LEU A 28 -6.55 -7.16 -1.73
N LEU A 29 -5.84 -7.07 -0.61
CA LEU A 29 -5.37 -5.80 -0.05
C LEU A 29 -4.47 -5.06 -1.03
N ARG A 30 -3.50 -5.75 -1.63
CA ARG A 30 -2.56 -5.11 -2.56
C ARG A 30 -3.22 -4.69 -3.88
N TYR A 31 -3.94 -5.59 -4.54
CA TYR A 31 -4.58 -5.24 -5.81
C TYR A 31 -5.75 -4.28 -5.59
N GLY A 32 -6.41 -4.33 -4.42
CA GLY A 32 -7.38 -3.35 -3.97
C GLY A 32 -6.75 -1.97 -3.79
N LEU A 33 -5.58 -1.88 -3.16
CA LEU A 33 -4.79 -0.64 -3.08
C LEU A 33 -4.47 -0.10 -4.48
N ALA A 34 -3.92 -0.94 -5.36
CA ALA A 34 -3.57 -0.55 -6.73
C ALA A 34 -4.80 -0.04 -7.51
N LEU A 35 -5.92 -0.75 -7.40
CA LEU A 35 -7.18 -0.39 -8.05
C LEU A 35 -7.74 0.93 -7.50
N MET A 36 -7.72 1.15 -6.19
CA MET A 36 -8.21 2.40 -5.59
C MET A 36 -7.37 3.60 -6.06
N VAL A 37 -6.04 3.48 -6.02
CA VAL A 37 -5.14 4.54 -6.50
C VAL A 37 -5.34 4.80 -7.99
N LEU A 38 -5.53 3.74 -8.80
CA LEU A 38 -5.84 3.88 -10.22
C LEU A 38 -7.13 4.67 -10.44
N LEU A 39 -8.21 4.31 -9.74
CA LEU A 39 -9.51 4.97 -9.89
C LEU A 39 -9.45 6.44 -9.46
N PHE A 40 -8.72 6.78 -8.39
CA PHE A 40 -8.51 8.17 -7.99
C PHE A 40 -7.75 8.94 -9.06
N GLY A 41 -6.66 8.37 -9.58
CA GLY A 41 -5.88 8.99 -10.66
C GLY A 41 -6.68 9.24 -11.93
N LEU A 42 -7.61 8.35 -12.27
CA LEU A 42 -8.52 8.53 -13.42
C LEU A 42 -9.52 9.66 -13.19
N GLN A 43 -10.06 9.81 -11.97
CA GLN A 43 -11.04 10.86 -11.65
C GLN A 43 -10.45 12.27 -11.74
N LYS A 44 -9.13 12.44 -11.51
CA LYS A 44 -8.41 13.72 -11.59
C LYS A 44 -8.40 14.40 -12.96
N TRP A 45 -8.78 13.67 -14.01
CA TRP A 45 -8.90 14.21 -15.36
C TRP A 45 -10.20 14.98 -15.60
N THR A 46 -11.11 15.00 -14.62
CA THR A 46 -12.38 15.73 -14.70
C THR A 46 -12.27 17.13 -14.12
N LYS A 47 -13.06 18.07 -14.66
CA LYS A 47 -13.13 19.45 -14.15
C LYS A 47 -13.74 19.51 -12.75
N ALA A 48 -14.74 18.67 -12.50
CA ALA A 48 -15.41 18.57 -11.21
C ALA A 48 -14.41 18.23 -10.09
N GLU A 49 -13.51 17.28 -10.33
CA GLU A 49 -12.48 16.96 -9.34
C GLU A 49 -11.42 18.03 -9.19
N ALA A 50 -11.03 18.70 -10.30
CA ALA A 50 -10.07 19.80 -10.23
C ALA A 50 -10.59 20.94 -9.32
N GLU A 51 -11.87 21.27 -9.42
CA GLU A 51 -12.53 22.25 -8.55
C GLU A 51 -12.66 21.74 -7.11
N ALA A 52 -12.98 20.46 -6.92
CA ALA A 52 -13.11 19.85 -5.59
C ALA A 52 -11.81 19.86 -4.79
N ILE A 53 -10.66 19.64 -5.45
CA ILE A 53 -9.35 19.59 -4.78
C ILE A 53 -8.66 20.95 -4.67
N GLN A 54 -9.14 21.95 -5.41
CA GLN A 54 -8.59 23.31 -5.43
C GLN A 54 -8.38 23.91 -4.03
N PRO A 55 -9.36 23.89 -3.12
CA PRO A 55 -9.18 24.46 -1.79
C PRO A 55 -8.14 23.69 -0.97
N TRP A 56 -8.08 22.37 -1.08
CA TRP A 56 -7.14 21.54 -0.30
C TRP A 56 -5.68 21.79 -0.70
N VAL A 57 -5.44 21.87 -2.01
CA VAL A 57 -4.10 22.09 -2.56
C VAL A 57 -3.64 23.53 -2.32
N SER A 58 -4.54 24.51 -2.38
CA SER A 58 -4.18 25.93 -2.20
C SER A 58 -3.80 26.29 -0.76
N HIS A 59 -4.41 25.65 0.23
CA HIS A 59 -4.07 25.83 1.65
C HIS A 59 -2.88 24.98 2.11
N SER A 60 -2.41 24.02 1.31
CA SER A 60 -1.27 23.18 1.67
C SER A 60 0.06 23.84 1.29
N PRO A 61 0.97 24.12 2.24
CA PRO A 61 2.29 24.67 1.95
C PRO A 61 3.15 23.78 1.03
N LEU A 62 2.89 22.47 1.01
CA LEU A 62 3.63 21.48 0.23
C LEU A 62 3.22 21.44 -1.25
N MET A 63 1.99 21.83 -1.57
CA MET A 63 1.41 21.67 -2.91
C MET A 63 0.89 22.97 -3.52
N SER A 64 0.81 24.07 -2.76
CA SER A 64 0.36 25.38 -3.25
C SER A 64 1.20 25.92 -4.41
N TRP A 65 2.49 25.57 -4.46
CA TRP A 65 3.40 25.94 -5.54
C TRP A 65 2.96 25.40 -6.91
N LEU A 66 2.21 24.30 -6.94
CA LEU A 66 1.74 23.69 -8.18
C LEU A 66 0.82 24.63 -8.98
N TYR A 67 0.08 25.50 -8.29
CA TYR A 67 -0.75 26.54 -8.92
C TYR A 67 0.03 27.77 -9.40
N HIS A 68 1.28 27.94 -9.00
CA HIS A 68 2.15 28.99 -9.57
C HIS A 68 2.71 28.57 -10.94
N VAL A 69 2.83 27.27 -11.18
CA VAL A 69 3.40 26.70 -12.42
C VAL A 69 2.30 26.21 -13.37
N THR A 70 1.14 25.80 -12.85
CA THR A 70 0.06 25.19 -13.62
C THR A 70 -1.31 25.78 -13.28
N SER A 71 -2.30 25.59 -14.16
CA SER A 71 -3.69 25.93 -13.87
C SER A 71 -4.31 24.93 -12.89
N VAL A 72 -5.50 25.24 -12.35
CA VAL A 72 -6.25 24.34 -11.45
C VAL A 72 -6.43 22.95 -12.07
N GLN A 73 -6.79 22.90 -13.37
CA GLN A 73 -6.90 21.65 -14.10
C GLN A 73 -5.54 20.96 -14.32
N GLY A 74 -4.50 21.73 -14.63
CA GLY A 74 -3.16 21.20 -14.86
C GLY A 74 -2.58 20.52 -13.60
N ALA A 75 -2.78 21.15 -12.44
CA ALA A 75 -2.39 20.59 -11.15
C ALA A 75 -3.12 19.26 -10.86
N SER A 76 -4.44 19.22 -11.10
CA SER A 76 -5.24 18.01 -10.93
C SER A 76 -4.73 16.87 -11.82
N ILE A 77 -4.52 17.15 -13.10
CA ILE A 77 -3.98 16.16 -14.06
C ILE A 77 -2.58 15.69 -13.64
N ALA A 78 -1.71 16.59 -13.17
CA ALA A 78 -0.37 16.23 -12.73
C ALA A 78 -0.40 15.29 -11.52
N ILE A 79 -1.24 15.58 -10.52
CA ILE A 79 -1.47 14.70 -9.37
C ILE A 79 -2.02 13.35 -9.84
N GLY A 80 -3.03 13.37 -10.72
CA GLY A 80 -3.62 12.15 -11.28
C GLY A 80 -2.62 11.30 -12.07
N ALA A 81 -1.70 11.91 -12.81
CA ALA A 81 -0.65 11.21 -13.53
C ALA A 81 0.32 10.50 -12.56
N VAL A 82 0.67 11.14 -11.45
CA VAL A 82 1.49 10.52 -10.39
C VAL A 82 0.74 9.35 -9.74
N GLU A 83 -0.55 9.50 -9.44
CA GLU A 83 -1.40 8.42 -8.92
C GLU A 83 -1.45 7.23 -9.87
N LEU A 84 -1.67 7.46 -11.17
CA LEU A 84 -1.67 6.41 -12.19
C LEU A 84 -0.32 5.69 -12.31
N ALA A 85 0.79 6.44 -12.23
CA ALA A 85 2.13 5.84 -12.22
C ALA A 85 2.33 4.95 -10.99
N ILE A 86 1.93 5.41 -9.81
CA ILE A 86 2.00 4.63 -8.57
C ILE A 86 1.15 3.36 -8.67
N ALA A 87 -0.08 3.48 -9.17
CA ALA A 87 -0.97 2.35 -9.37
C ALA A 87 -0.36 1.31 -10.34
N ALA A 88 0.21 1.76 -11.46
CA ALA A 88 0.89 0.89 -12.42
C ALA A 88 2.08 0.16 -11.79
N MET A 89 2.88 0.86 -10.98
CA MET A 89 4.00 0.26 -10.25
C MET A 89 3.53 -0.83 -9.28
N ILE A 90 2.46 -0.59 -8.52
CA ILE A 90 1.91 -1.58 -7.58
C ILE A 90 1.31 -2.78 -8.34
N PHE A 91 0.61 -2.56 -9.46
CA PHE A 91 0.08 -3.62 -10.32
C PHE A 91 1.18 -4.50 -10.93
N ALA A 92 2.33 -3.92 -11.27
CA ALA A 92 3.44 -4.63 -11.91
C ALA A 92 4.13 -5.66 -10.99
N ARG A 93 3.65 -5.86 -9.74
CA ARG A 93 4.27 -6.76 -8.75
C ARG A 93 4.56 -8.16 -9.26
N ARG A 94 3.66 -8.75 -10.06
CA ARG A 94 3.82 -10.13 -10.55
C ARG A 94 5.12 -10.33 -11.34
N TRP A 95 5.59 -9.28 -12.01
CA TRP A 95 6.77 -9.28 -12.86
C TRP A 95 7.96 -8.55 -12.22
N LEU A 96 7.71 -7.45 -11.50
CA LEU A 96 8.75 -6.53 -11.00
C LEU A 96 8.49 -6.20 -9.51
N PRO A 97 8.78 -7.14 -8.57
CA PRO A 97 8.46 -6.96 -7.15
C PRO A 97 9.16 -5.76 -6.51
N VAL A 98 10.37 -5.41 -6.99
CA VAL A 98 11.10 -4.21 -6.56
C VAL A 98 10.33 -2.95 -6.93
N ILE A 99 9.80 -2.85 -8.16
CA ILE A 99 9.03 -1.69 -8.60
C ILE A 99 7.73 -1.56 -7.81
N ALA A 100 7.06 -2.67 -7.50
CA ALA A 100 5.89 -2.64 -6.64
C ALA A 100 6.19 -2.20 -5.20
N SER A 101 7.39 -2.48 -4.70
CA SER A 101 7.88 -1.98 -3.41
C SER A 101 8.02 -0.46 -3.43
N VAL A 102 8.69 0.06 -4.48
CA VAL A 102 8.87 1.49 -4.68
C VAL A 102 7.52 2.19 -4.85
N GLY A 103 6.62 1.64 -5.67
CA GLY A 103 5.26 2.16 -5.84
C GLY A 103 4.47 2.18 -4.52
N SER A 104 4.56 1.12 -3.71
CA SER A 104 3.91 1.09 -2.40
C SER A 104 4.50 2.15 -1.45
N GLY A 105 5.82 2.34 -1.46
CA GLY A 105 6.49 3.40 -0.70
C GLY A 105 6.10 4.81 -1.15
N MET A 106 6.00 5.04 -2.46
CA MET A 106 5.49 6.30 -3.01
C MET A 106 4.03 6.55 -2.61
N GLY A 107 3.21 5.50 -2.57
CA GLY A 107 1.85 5.54 -2.05
C GLY A 107 1.78 6.00 -0.58
N ILE A 108 2.69 5.54 0.29
CA ILE A 108 2.79 6.01 1.68
C ILE A 108 2.99 7.53 1.71
N VAL A 109 3.99 8.03 0.97
CA VAL A 109 4.30 9.47 0.93
C VAL A 109 3.08 10.27 0.43
N MET A 110 2.43 9.78 -0.64
CA MET A 110 1.23 10.39 -1.19
C MET A 110 0.09 10.49 -0.17
N PHE A 111 -0.26 9.40 0.52
CA PHE A 111 -1.32 9.43 1.54
C PHE A 111 -0.96 10.32 2.73
N LEU A 112 0.33 10.39 3.13
CA LEU A 112 0.77 11.32 4.16
C LEU A 112 0.61 12.79 3.74
N ILE A 113 0.90 13.12 2.48
CA ILE A 113 0.63 14.45 1.93
C ILE A 113 -0.88 14.74 1.98
N THR A 114 -1.72 13.78 1.60
CA THR A 114 -3.17 13.97 1.66
C THR A 114 -3.69 14.15 3.08
N ILE A 115 -3.16 13.40 4.06
CA ILE A 115 -3.46 13.59 5.48
C ILE A 115 -2.97 14.95 5.97
N SER A 116 -1.83 15.46 5.46
CA SER A 116 -1.33 16.79 5.81
C SER A 116 -2.32 17.90 5.44
N PHE A 117 -3.13 17.73 4.38
CA PHE A 117 -4.16 18.69 3.99
C PHE A 117 -5.20 18.88 5.09
N LEU A 118 -5.45 17.86 5.93
CA LEU A 118 -6.40 17.97 7.04
C LEU A 118 -5.87 18.87 8.15
N VAL A 119 -4.55 18.89 8.36
CA VAL A 119 -3.91 19.76 9.35
C VAL A 119 -3.84 21.20 8.82
N THR A 120 -3.64 21.38 7.52
CA THR A 120 -3.40 22.70 6.92
C THR A 120 -4.67 23.40 6.41
N THR A 121 -5.78 22.69 6.21
CA THR A 121 -7.01 23.27 5.64
C THR A 121 -8.00 23.65 6.74
N PRO A 122 -8.28 24.95 6.95
CA PRO A 122 -9.16 25.41 8.01
C PRO A 122 -10.64 25.29 7.59
N LYS A 123 -11.22 24.09 7.74
CA LYS A 123 -12.66 23.74 7.84
C LYS A 123 -12.84 22.26 7.49
N ILE A 124 -13.09 21.43 8.50
CA ILE A 124 -13.47 20.03 8.28
C ILE A 124 -14.99 20.00 8.06
N ASP A 125 -15.41 20.16 6.81
CA ASP A 125 -16.82 19.97 6.43
C ASP A 125 -17.18 18.48 6.47
N PRO A 126 -18.44 18.09 6.75
CA PRO A 126 -18.84 16.68 6.80
C PRO A 126 -18.48 15.86 5.54
N GLY A 127 -18.38 16.51 4.38
CA GLY A 127 -17.94 15.89 3.12
C GLY A 127 -16.47 15.47 3.07
N SER A 128 -15.64 15.92 4.01
CA SER A 128 -14.21 15.58 4.09
C SER A 128 -13.92 14.31 4.91
N VAL A 129 -14.89 13.83 5.70
CA VAL A 129 -14.75 12.61 6.51
C VAL A 129 -14.57 11.34 5.66
N PRO A 130 -15.36 11.09 4.58
CA PRO A 130 -15.12 9.95 3.70
C PRO A 130 -13.77 10.01 3.01
N PHE A 131 -13.30 11.21 2.67
CA PHE A 131 -12.01 11.44 2.04
C PHE A 131 -10.84 11.09 2.97
N LEU A 132 -10.93 11.44 4.25
CA LEU A 132 -9.92 11.07 5.25
C LEU A 132 -9.91 9.57 5.54
N MET A 133 -11.10 8.98 5.73
CA MET A 133 -11.24 7.59 6.13
C MET A 133 -10.61 6.64 5.10
N LYS A 134 -10.78 6.92 3.81
CA LYS A 134 -10.12 6.15 2.75
C LYS A 134 -8.61 6.26 2.81
N ASP A 135 -8.06 7.45 3.07
CA ASP A 135 -6.60 7.67 2.98
C ASP A 135 -5.85 7.09 4.17
N ILE A 136 -6.43 7.11 5.38
CA ILE A 136 -5.87 6.41 6.55
C ILE A 136 -5.86 4.89 6.33
N PHE A 137 -6.98 4.34 5.82
CA PHE A 137 -7.06 2.92 5.53
C PHE A 137 -6.03 2.51 4.47
N LEU A 138 -5.97 3.24 3.36
CA LEU A 138 -5.04 2.95 2.26
C LEU A 138 -3.58 3.17 2.65
N LEU A 139 -3.28 4.12 3.54
CA LEU A 139 -1.94 4.28 4.15
C LEU A 139 -1.53 3.01 4.90
N GLY A 140 -2.42 2.45 5.73
CA GLY A 140 -2.16 1.20 6.44
C GLY A 140 -1.85 0.04 5.48
N VAL A 141 -2.62 -0.06 4.40
CA VAL A 141 -2.39 -1.07 3.35
C VAL A 141 -1.08 -0.83 2.60
N ALA A 142 -0.71 0.43 2.33
CA ALA A 142 0.54 0.78 1.64
C ALA A 142 1.77 0.47 2.51
N ILE A 143 1.73 0.76 3.81
CA ILE A 143 2.78 0.38 4.78
C ILE A 143 2.94 -1.13 4.80
N TRP A 144 1.84 -1.87 4.94
CA TRP A 144 1.86 -3.32 4.92
C TRP A 144 2.40 -3.88 3.60
N SER A 145 1.96 -3.36 2.45
CA SER A 145 2.42 -3.75 1.11
C SER A 145 3.90 -3.50 0.92
N THR A 146 4.42 -2.39 1.46
CA THR A 146 5.86 -2.06 1.44
C THR A 146 6.66 -3.05 2.28
N GLY A 147 6.22 -3.33 3.51
CA GLY A 147 6.88 -4.27 4.42
C GLY A 147 6.95 -5.69 3.86
N GLU A 148 5.86 -6.21 3.27
CA GLU A 148 5.85 -7.56 2.68
C GLU A 148 6.67 -7.64 1.38
N SER A 149 6.93 -6.51 0.72
CA SER A 149 7.82 -6.53 -0.44
C SER A 149 9.30 -6.50 -0.03
N LEU A 150 9.63 -5.92 1.13
CA LEU A 150 10.98 -5.95 1.71
C LEU A 150 11.35 -7.33 2.28
N THR A 151 10.40 -8.08 2.85
CA THR A 151 10.65 -9.46 3.29
C THR A 151 10.93 -10.42 2.12
N GLY A 152 10.39 -10.14 0.93
CA GLY A 152 10.73 -10.86 -0.30
C GLY A 152 12.13 -10.54 -0.85
N LEU A 153 12.81 -9.50 -0.33
CA LEU A 153 14.17 -9.09 -0.69
C LEU A 153 15.22 -9.51 0.34
N ALA A 154 14.81 -10.09 1.48
CA ALA A 154 15.74 -10.63 2.46
C ALA A 154 16.57 -11.75 1.81
N PRO A 155 17.92 -11.70 1.87
CA PRO A 155 18.75 -12.81 1.41
C PRO A 155 18.28 -14.07 2.12
N SER A 156 18.03 -15.14 1.36
CA SER A 156 17.82 -16.46 1.95
C SER A 156 19.04 -16.76 2.81
N ILE A 157 18.92 -16.66 4.14
CA ILE A 157 19.91 -17.22 5.05
C ILE A 157 19.96 -18.71 4.68
N ASP A 158 21.08 -19.11 4.10
CA ASP A 158 21.27 -20.44 3.56
C ASP A 158 21.05 -21.45 4.68
N ARG A 159 19.99 -22.27 4.54
CA ARG A 159 19.67 -23.32 5.52
C ARG A 159 20.80 -24.35 5.66
N ASN A 160 21.74 -24.39 4.73
CA ASN A 160 22.91 -25.24 4.81
C ASN A 160 23.90 -24.81 5.91
N VAL A 161 23.96 -23.52 6.27
CA VAL A 161 24.85 -23.02 7.35
C VAL A 161 24.40 -23.52 8.73
N CYS A 162 23.09 -23.70 8.94
CA CYS A 162 22.57 -24.29 10.19
C CYS A 162 22.86 -25.79 10.31
N HIS A 163 23.13 -26.48 9.20
CA HIS A 163 23.46 -27.91 9.21
C HIS A 163 24.94 -28.16 9.56
N GLU A 164 25.84 -27.22 9.23
CA GLU A 164 27.27 -27.30 9.54
C GLU A 164 27.62 -26.93 10.99
N LEU A 165 26.75 -26.23 11.71
CA LEU A 165 26.96 -25.85 13.12
C LEU A 165 26.47 -26.89 14.14
N SER A 166 25.86 -27.99 13.70
CA SER A 166 25.35 -29.05 14.59
C SER A 166 26.34 -30.17 14.99
N PRO A 167 27.36 -30.57 14.18
CA PRO A 167 28.17 -31.73 14.55
C PRO A 167 29.31 -31.42 15.56
N SER A 168 29.62 -30.15 15.83
CA SER A 168 30.77 -29.79 16.69
C SER A 168 30.48 -29.73 18.19
N LEU A 169 29.24 -29.97 18.64
CA LEU A 169 28.87 -29.91 20.07
C LEU A 169 28.59 -31.30 20.68
N THR A 170 28.98 -32.39 20.01
CA THR A 170 28.85 -33.77 20.53
C THR A 170 30.20 -34.42 20.86
N GLN A 171 31.29 -33.66 20.87
CA GLN A 171 32.63 -34.15 21.24
C GLN A 171 33.36 -33.25 22.25
N GLN A 172 32.68 -32.84 23.32
CA GLN A 172 33.36 -32.42 24.54
C GLN A 172 32.63 -32.92 25.79
#